data_AF-A0A917J7J6-F1
#
_entry.id   AF-A0A917J7J6-F1
#
_cell.length_a   1.000
_cell.length_b   1.000
_cell.length_c   1.000
_cell.angle_alpha   90.00
_cell.angle_beta   90.00
_cell.angle_gamma   90.00
#
_symmetry.space_group_name_H-M   'P 1'
#
loop_
_entity.id
_entity.type
_entity.pdbx_description
1 polymer ?
#
loop_
_entity_poly.entity_id
_entity_poly.type
_entity_poly.pdbx_seq_one_letter_code
_entity_poly.pdbx_strand_id
1 'polypeptide(L)' 'METPVKHYKFVNSKTGNIIYYYSVDGTLNPEKVKEQLDIIKAQVAVNNGMFLETVYWEELKEED' A
#
# COMPACT_ATOMS: atom_id res chain seq x y z
N MET A 1 11.34 0.23 22.32
CA MET A 1 12.05 0.08 21.03
C MET A 1 11.02 0.33 19.96
N GLU A 2 11.20 1.35 19.14
CA GLU A 2 10.33 1.59 17.99
C GLU A 2 10.71 0.58 16.91
N THR A 3 9.78 -0.29 16.53
CA THR A 3 9.95 -1.17 15.37
C THR A 3 10.08 -0.31 14.12
N PRO A 4 11.04 -0.60 13.22
CA PRO A 4 11.11 0.10 11.94
C PRO A 4 9.77 -0.09 11.22
N VAL A 5 9.21 0.99 10.69
CA VAL A 5 7.93 0.97 9.96
C VAL A 5 8.20 1.37 8.53
N LYS A 6 7.57 0.68 7.58
CA LYS A 6 7.55 1.09 6.17
C LYS A 6 6.18 1.62 5.83
N HIS A 7 6.16 2.72 5.09
CA HIS A 7 4.92 3.38 4.69
C HIS A 7 4.67 3.18 3.19
N TYR A 8 3.42 2.93 2.85
CA TYR A 8 2.97 2.71 1.48
C TYR A 8 1.78 3.60 1.19
N LYS A 9 1.73 4.14 -0.03
CA LYS A 9 0.55 4.82 -0.58
C LYS A 9 -0.09 3.93 -1.63
N PHE A 10 -1.42 3.88 -1.64
CA PHE A 10 -2.20 3.23 -2.67
C PHE A 10 -2.74 4.29 -3.61
N VAL A 11 -2.60 4.05 -4.90
CA VAL A 11 -2.88 5.02 -5.95
C VAL A 11 -3.86 4.43 -6.95
N ASN A 12 -4.84 5.24 -7.36
CA ASN A 12 -5.71 4.91 -8.47
C ASN A 12 -4.98 5.23 -9.78
N SER A 13 -4.69 4.21 -10.60
CA SER A 13 -3.98 4.38 -11.88
C SER A 13 -4.76 5.15 -12.94
N LYS A 14 -6.08 5.31 -12.78
CA LYS A 14 -6.91 6.08 -13.71
C LYS A 14 -6.85 7.58 -13.45
N THR A 15 -6.64 7.99 -12.20
CA THR A 15 -6.69 9.40 -11.80
C THR A 15 -5.37 9.93 -11.25
N GLY A 16 -4.44 9.05 -10.88
CA GLY A 16 -3.21 9.41 -10.18
C GLY A 16 -3.42 9.76 -8.70
N ASN A 17 -4.64 9.67 -8.19
CA ASN A 17 -4.94 10.06 -6.82
C ASN A 17 -4.47 9.01 -5.82
N ILE A 18 -3.87 9.48 -4.73
CA ILE A 18 -3.65 8.66 -3.55
C ILE A 18 -4.99 8.47 -2.86
N ILE A 19 -5.35 7.20 -2.62
CA ILE A 19 -6.66 6.81 -2.11
C ILE A 19 -6.56 6.11 -0.74
N TYR A 20 -5.36 5.72 -0.32
CA TYR A 20 -5.12 5.12 0.99
C TYR A 20 -3.64 5.18 1.35
N TYR A 21 -3.35 5.19 2.66
CA TYR A 21 -2.01 5.01 3.22
C TYR A 21 -2.01 3.82 4.16
N TYR A 22 -0.93 3.03 4.13
CA TYR A 22 -0.78 1.87 4.98
C TYR A 22 0.65 1.77 5.49
N SER A 23 0.78 1.38 6.76
CA SER A 23 2.05 1.21 7.44
C SER A 23 2.24 -0.26 7.79
N VAL A 24 3.41 -0.82 7.49
CA VAL A 24 3.73 -2.22 7.75
C VAL A 24 4.97 -2.28 8.64
N ASP A 25 5.07 -3.33 9.43
CA ASP A 25 6.31 -3.62 10.18
C ASP A 25 7.47 -3.86 9.20
N GLY A 26 8.47 -2.99 9.26
CA GLY A 26 9.66 -2.99 8.42
C GLY A 26 10.60 -4.17 8.68
N THR A 27 10.38 -4.94 9.74
CA THR A 27 11.10 -6.20 10.02
C THR A 27 10.53 -7.39 9.26
N LEU A 28 9.33 -7.26 8.67
CA LEU A 28 8.73 -8.33 7.88
C LEU A 28 9.55 -8.62 6.62
N ASN A 29 9.58 -9.91 6.25
CA ASN A 29 10.19 -10.29 4.99
C ASN A 29 9.40 -9.71 3.80
N PRO A 30 10.06 -9.48 2.65
CA PRO A 30 9.41 -8.83 1.50
C PRO A 30 8.17 -9.55 0.98
N GLU A 31 8.13 -10.89 1.07
CA GLU A 31 6.99 -11.71 0.63
C GLU A 31 5.75 -11.46 1.50
N LYS A 32 5.91 -11.43 2.82
CA LYS A 32 4.83 -11.14 3.77
C LYS A 32 4.34 -9.71 3.67
N VAL A 33 5.25 -8.76 3.42
CA VAL A 33 4.87 -7.37 3.12
C VAL A 33 3.99 -7.32 1.88
N LYS A 34 4.40 -7.98 0.79
CA LYS A 34 3.62 -8.03 -0.45
C LYS A 34 2.25 -8.67 -0.26
N GLU A 35 2.18 -9.83 0.42
CA GLU A 35 0.91 -10.50 0.73
C GLU A 35 -0.07 -9.57 1.48
N GLN A 36 0.42 -8.84 2.49
CA GLN A 36 -0.41 -7.88 3.22
C GLN A 36 -0.86 -6.73 2.32
N LEU A 37 0.05 -6.15 1.52
CA LEU A 37 -0.28 -5.05 0.63
C LEU A 37 -1.31 -5.46 -0.43
N ASP A 38 -1.27 -6.68 -0.93
CA ASP A 38 -2.25 -7.19 -1.90
C ASP A 38 -3.64 -7.39 -1.26
N ILE A 39 -3.70 -7.82 -0.01
CA ILE A 39 -4.96 -7.88 0.76
C ILE A 39 -5.53 -6.47 0.95
N ILE A 40 -4.70 -5.51 1.39
CA ILE A 40 -5.11 -4.13 1.58
C ILE A 40 -5.52 -3.49 0.24
N LYS A 41 -4.81 -3.78 -0.86
CA LYS A 41 -5.18 -3.33 -2.22
C LYS A 41 -6.61 -3.74 -2.56
N ALA A 42 -6.97 -4.99 -2.29
CA ALA A 42 -8.32 -5.51 -2.54
C ALA A 42 -9.38 -4.82 -1.67
N GLN A 43 -9.10 -4.60 -0.38
CA GLN A 43 -10.01 -3.87 0.50
C GLN A 43 -10.20 -2.42 0.04
N VAL A 44 -9.12 -1.73 -0.33
CA VAL A 44 -9.15 -0.36 -0.84
C VAL A 44 -9.97 -0.29 -2.13
N ALA A 45 -9.77 -1.23 -3.06
CA ALA A 45 -10.55 -1.28 -4.30
C ALA A 45 -12.05 -1.46 -4.04
N VAL A 46 -12.42 -2.42 -3.19
CA VAL A 46 -13.82 -2.68 -2.82
C VAL A 46 -14.45 -1.47 -2.12
N ASN A 47 -13.78 -0.88 -1.14
CA ASN A 47 -14.30 0.25 -0.37
C ASN A 47 -14.52 1.50 -1.21
N ASN A 48 -13.76 1.66 -2.30
CA ASN A 48 -13.89 2.78 -3.23
C ASN A 48 -14.77 2.45 -4.46
N GLY A 49 -15.33 1.24 -4.54
CA GLY A 49 -16.16 0.81 -5.68
C GLY A 49 -15.37 0.75 -7.00
N MET A 50 -14.09 0.38 -6.94
CA MET A 50 -13.17 0.37 -8.08
C MET A 50 -12.75 -1.04 -8.45
N PHE A 51 -12.25 -1.17 -9.69
CA PHE A 51 -11.66 -2.43 -10.14
C PHE A 51 -10.28 -2.64 -9.48
N LEU A 52 -9.99 -3.87 -9.06
CA LEU A 52 -8.73 -4.18 -8.36
C LEU A 52 -7.49 -3.76 -9.15
N GLU A 53 -7.49 -4.01 -10.46
CA GLU A 53 -6.35 -3.69 -11.33
C GLU A 53 -6.15 -2.19 -11.56
N THR A 54 -7.09 -1.34 -11.13
CA THR A 54 -6.89 0.11 -11.15
C THR A 54 -6.19 0.64 -9.90
N VAL A 55 -5.86 -0.23 -8.94
CA VAL A 55 -5.13 0.15 -7.73
C VAL A 55 -3.72 -0.44 -7.76
N TYR A 56 -2.73 0.37 -7.41
CA TYR A 56 -1.37 -0.10 -7.15
C TYR A 56 -0.84 0.58 -5.90
N TRP A 57 0.28 0.09 -5.37
CA TRP A 57 0.93 0.66 -4.19
C TRP A 57 2.37 1.04 -4.50
N GLU A 58 2.86 2.07 -3.82
CA GLU A 58 4.24 2.53 -3.87
C GLU A 58 4.75 2.73 -2.44
N GLU A 59 5.99 2.32 -2.19
CA GLU A 59 6.67 2.61 -0.93
C GLU A 59 7.00 4.10 -0.86
N LEU A 60 6.65 4.74 0.26
CA LEU A 60 7.12 6.08 0.58
C LEU A 60 8.57 5.95 1.08
N LYS A 61 9.51 6.13 0.16
CA LYS A 61 10.90 6.37 0.52
C LYS A 61 11.00 7.84 0.90
N GLU A 62 11.55 8.13 2.07
CA GLU A 62 12.01 9.50 2.35
C GLU A 62 13.04 9.82 1.25
N GLU A 63 12.73 10.81 0.39
CA GLU A 63 13.72 11.38 -0.50
C GLU A 63 14.68 12.19 0.39
N ASP A 64 15.95 11.78 0.43
CA ASP A 64 17.05 12.48 1.11
C ASP A 64 17.23 13.93 0.62
#